data_AF-A0A669DHS0-F1
#
_entry.id   AF-A0A669DHS0-F1
#
_cell.length_a   1.000
_cell.length_b   1.000
_cell.length_c   1.000
_cell.angle_alpha   90.00
_cell.angle_beta   90.00
_cell.angle_gamma   90.00
#
_symmetry.space_group_name_H-M   'P 1'
#
loop_
_entity.id
_entity.type
_entity.pdbx_description
1 polymer ?
#
loop_
_entity_poly.entity_id
_entity_poly.type
_entity_poly.pdbx_seq_one_letter_code
_entity_poly.pdbx_strand_id
1 'polypeptide(L)'
;MYKHESLLKSNEAQQVVTVTKTSVSFAITSITICFIMLHFCPSQLRAQLGTTPNIKHIVVGRCYTYTTLVNPSLRYDCEEIWRQFEEAVISHSSCNVTVEDYFHMFNAMPQIWPCDNFLFWSKTRTLMHSYAAVFRHFWTLEDTLVGYMFNDLIWCGQEEDSGRRLCFGFLCCIVFFVLFCFNKREIINDCVM
;
A
#
# COMPACT_ATOMS: atom_id res chain seq x y z
N MET A 1 8.91 -8.51 -75.65
CA MET A 1 9.23 -7.76 -74.41
C MET A 1 8.23 -7.99 -73.26
N TYR A 2 7.56 -9.15 -73.15
CA TYR A 2 6.44 -9.35 -72.20
C TYR A 2 6.72 -10.32 -71.02
N LYS A 3 7.96 -10.83 -70.90
CA LYS A 3 8.31 -11.90 -69.93
C LYS A 3 8.97 -11.40 -68.64
N HIS A 4 9.35 -10.12 -68.58
CA HIS A 4 10.06 -9.53 -67.42
C HIS A 4 9.12 -8.87 -66.39
N GLU A 5 7.90 -8.51 -66.79
CA GLU A 5 6.94 -7.78 -65.94
C GLU A 5 6.09 -8.72 -65.07
N SER A 6 5.92 -9.99 -65.46
CA SER A 6 5.15 -10.99 -64.70
C SER A 6 5.90 -11.59 -63.51
N LEU A 7 7.24 -11.65 -63.57
CA LEU A 7 8.09 -12.21 -62.51
C LEU A 7 8.27 -11.23 -61.32
N LEU A 8 8.25 -9.92 -61.56
CA LEU A 8 8.36 -8.92 -60.49
C LEU A 8 7.09 -8.91 -59.61
N LYS A 9 5.91 -8.99 -60.24
CA LYS A 9 4.59 -8.95 -59.56
C LYS A 9 4.31 -10.20 -58.71
N SER A 10 4.84 -11.35 -59.12
CA SER A 10 4.79 -12.62 -58.38
C SER A 10 5.55 -12.53 -57.05
N ASN A 11 6.76 -11.96 -57.07
CA ASN A 11 7.64 -11.92 -55.90
C ASN A 11 7.16 -10.90 -54.85
N GLU A 12 6.63 -9.74 -55.28
CA GLU A 12 6.05 -8.75 -54.36
C GLU A 12 4.76 -9.28 -53.69
N ALA A 13 3.88 -9.95 -54.42
CA ALA A 13 2.68 -10.57 -53.84
C ALA A 13 3.06 -11.69 -52.85
N GLN A 14 4.07 -12.50 -53.17
CA GLN A 14 4.54 -13.59 -52.30
C GLN A 14 5.24 -13.06 -51.03
N GLN A 15 6.01 -11.98 -51.14
CA GLN A 15 6.65 -11.29 -50.02
C GLN A 15 5.65 -10.54 -49.14
N VAL A 16 4.65 -9.86 -49.71
CA VAL A 16 3.58 -9.19 -48.95
C VAL A 16 2.69 -10.22 -48.25
N VAL A 17 2.34 -11.33 -48.89
CA VAL A 17 1.54 -12.41 -48.28
C VAL A 17 2.31 -13.15 -47.18
N THR A 18 3.64 -13.32 -47.31
CA THR A 18 4.46 -13.93 -46.25
C THR A 18 4.71 -12.98 -45.08
N VAL A 19 4.96 -11.69 -45.34
CA VAL A 19 5.15 -10.65 -44.32
C VAL A 19 3.84 -10.36 -43.55
N THR A 20 2.69 -10.37 -44.22
CA THR A 20 1.38 -10.24 -43.55
C THR A 20 1.04 -11.47 -42.73
N LYS A 21 1.33 -12.69 -43.21
CA LYS A 21 1.11 -13.93 -42.44
C LYS A 21 1.98 -14.04 -41.19
N THR A 22 3.27 -13.66 -41.27
CA THR A 22 4.16 -13.66 -40.10
C THR A 22 3.74 -12.58 -39.09
N SER A 23 3.43 -11.36 -39.56
CA SER A 23 2.96 -10.25 -38.72
C SER A 23 1.65 -10.58 -37.97
N VAL A 24 0.66 -11.15 -38.66
CA VAL A 24 -0.61 -11.58 -38.05
C VAL A 24 -0.39 -12.73 -37.05
N SER A 25 0.52 -13.67 -37.35
CA SER A 25 0.88 -14.74 -36.42
C SER A 25 1.52 -14.22 -35.12
N PHE A 26 2.39 -13.20 -35.19
CA PHE A 26 2.98 -12.58 -34.00
C PHE A 26 1.95 -11.80 -33.18
N ALA A 27 0.99 -11.13 -33.84
CA ALA A 27 -0.08 -10.44 -33.15
C ALA A 27 -0.99 -11.42 -32.39
N ILE A 28 -1.34 -12.55 -33.03
CA ILE A 28 -2.19 -13.58 -32.42
C ILE A 28 -1.48 -14.28 -31.25
N THR A 29 -0.17 -14.58 -31.37
CA THR A 29 0.60 -15.17 -30.25
C THR A 29 0.78 -14.19 -29.11
N SER A 30 1.04 -12.90 -29.38
CA SER A 30 1.13 -11.87 -28.35
C SER A 30 -0.21 -11.68 -27.61
N ILE A 31 -1.32 -11.65 -28.33
CA ILE A 31 -2.67 -11.54 -27.75
C ILE A 31 -3.00 -12.77 -26.91
N THR A 32 -2.73 -13.98 -27.39
CA THR A 32 -2.99 -15.22 -26.63
C THR A 32 -2.09 -15.35 -25.41
N ILE A 33 -0.81 -14.94 -25.48
CA ILE A 33 0.07 -14.84 -24.31
C ILE A 33 -0.47 -13.79 -23.33
N CYS A 34 -0.98 -12.65 -23.80
CA CYS A 34 -1.56 -11.63 -22.95
C CYS A 34 -2.84 -12.13 -22.25
N PHE A 35 -3.72 -12.85 -22.96
CA PHE A 35 -4.90 -13.49 -22.38
C PHE A 35 -4.55 -14.62 -21.41
N ILE A 36 -3.51 -15.41 -21.70
CA ILE A 36 -2.99 -16.42 -20.77
C ILE A 36 -2.39 -15.71 -19.55
N MET A 37 -1.64 -14.63 -19.68
CA MET A 37 -1.14 -13.85 -18.53
C MET A 37 -2.28 -13.15 -17.75
N LEU A 38 -3.41 -12.85 -18.40
CA LEU A 38 -4.64 -12.36 -17.75
C LEU A 38 -5.37 -13.48 -16.99
N HIS A 39 -5.42 -14.70 -17.56
CA HIS A 39 -6.07 -15.88 -16.97
C HIS A 39 -5.21 -16.62 -15.94
N PHE A 40 -3.88 -16.55 -16.09
CA PHE A 40 -2.84 -17.16 -15.27
C PHE A 40 -2.09 -16.11 -14.46
N CYS A 41 -2.61 -14.89 -14.36
CA CYS A 41 -2.32 -14.07 -13.19
C CYS A 41 -2.80 -14.94 -12.02
N PRO A 42 -1.92 -15.39 -11.12
CA PRO A 42 -2.40 -15.97 -9.89
C PRO A 42 -3.02 -14.80 -9.14
N SER A 43 -4.29 -14.55 -9.42
CA SER A 43 -5.25 -14.20 -8.39
C SER A 43 -5.22 -15.37 -7.41
N GLN A 44 -4.13 -15.48 -6.66
CA GLN A 44 -4.19 -15.98 -5.31
C GLN A 44 -5.09 -14.98 -4.60
N LEU A 45 -6.37 -15.30 -4.73
CA LEU A 45 -7.45 -15.11 -3.80
C LEU A 45 -6.94 -15.47 -2.40
N ARG A 46 -6.08 -14.62 -1.83
CA ARG A 46 -5.85 -14.56 -0.39
C ARG A 46 -6.88 -13.59 0.18
N ALA A 47 -8.15 -13.88 -0.09
CA ALA A 47 -9.27 -13.23 0.59
C ALA A 47 -9.46 -13.93 1.93
N GLN A 48 -8.57 -13.69 2.91
CA GLN A 48 -8.78 -14.21 4.27
C GLN A 48 -8.18 -13.38 5.43
N LEU A 49 -7.67 -12.16 5.23
CA LEU A 49 -7.48 -11.25 6.37
C LEU A 49 -8.38 -10.04 6.20
N GLY A 50 -9.61 -10.18 6.72
CA GLY A 50 -10.43 -9.02 7.06
C GLY A 50 -9.72 -8.17 8.13
N THR A 51 -10.37 -7.09 8.55
CA THR A 51 -9.86 -6.24 9.63
C THR A 51 -9.49 -7.07 10.86
N THR A 52 -8.33 -6.79 11.48
CA THR A 52 -7.86 -7.47 12.69
C THR A 52 -8.99 -7.51 13.74
N PRO A 53 -9.33 -8.68 14.30
CA PRO A 53 -10.39 -8.76 15.30
C PRO A 53 -10.06 -7.90 16.51
N ASN A 54 -11.06 -7.21 17.04
CA ASN A 54 -10.91 -6.29 18.18
C ASN A 54 -9.91 -5.14 17.93
N ILE A 55 -9.73 -4.71 16.68
CA ILE A 55 -8.77 -3.64 16.32
C ILE A 55 -8.92 -2.39 17.20
N LYS A 56 -10.15 -1.94 17.50
CA LYS A 56 -10.38 -0.79 18.41
C LYS A 56 -9.67 -0.99 19.74
N HIS A 57 -9.94 -2.11 20.40
CA HIS A 57 -9.37 -2.41 21.73
C HIS A 57 -7.84 -2.52 21.67
N ILE A 58 -7.30 -3.10 20.60
CA ILE A 58 -5.85 -3.24 20.41
C ILE A 58 -5.21 -1.86 20.23
N VAL A 59 -5.74 -1.03 19.33
CA VAL A 59 -5.20 0.29 19.00
C VAL A 59 -5.30 1.25 20.18
N VAL A 60 -6.47 1.34 20.83
CA VAL A 60 -6.67 2.17 22.02
C VAL A 60 -5.78 1.69 23.17
N GLY A 61 -5.69 0.37 23.40
CA GLY A 61 -4.81 -0.19 24.42
C GLY A 61 -3.32 0.11 24.18
N ARG A 62 -2.87 0.03 22.92
CA ARG A 62 -1.50 0.40 22.52
C ARG A 62 -1.24 1.90 22.68
N CYS A 63 -2.22 2.75 22.36
CA CYS A 63 -2.12 4.19 22.59
C CYS A 63 -1.89 4.51 24.07
N TYR A 64 -2.70 3.94 24.97
CA TYR A 64 -2.50 4.13 26.42
C TYR A 64 -1.16 3.55 26.88
N THR A 65 -0.75 2.40 26.36
CA THR A 65 0.57 1.82 26.68
C THR A 65 1.70 2.76 26.28
N TYR A 66 1.61 3.36 25.09
CA TYR A 66 2.62 4.29 24.59
C TYR A 66 2.69 5.56 25.45
N THR A 67 1.54 6.19 25.71
CA THR A 67 1.47 7.44 26.47
C THR A 67 1.74 7.27 27.96
N THR A 68 1.75 6.04 28.49
CA THR A 68 2.04 5.78 29.92
C THR A 68 3.43 5.21 30.14
N LEU A 69 3.90 4.31 29.27
CA LEU A 69 5.14 3.56 29.49
C LEU A 69 6.27 3.94 28.53
N VAL A 70 5.97 4.40 27.32
CA VAL A 70 6.98 4.69 26.29
C VAL A 70 7.36 6.18 26.32
N ASN A 71 6.37 7.06 26.21
CA ASN A 71 6.57 8.51 26.26
C ASN A 71 5.52 9.20 27.15
N PRO A 72 5.73 9.20 28.49
CA PRO A 72 4.78 9.75 29.46
C PRO A 72 4.63 11.28 29.42
N SER A 73 5.51 11.96 28.69
CA SER A 73 5.41 13.42 28.47
C SER A 73 4.27 13.77 27.53
N LEU A 74 3.82 12.83 26.70
CA LEU A 74 2.74 13.02 25.77
C LEU A 74 1.39 12.70 26.42
N ARG A 75 0.43 13.60 26.28
CA ARG A 75 -0.95 13.39 26.74
C ARG A 75 -1.89 13.55 25.56
N TYR A 76 -2.44 12.43 25.12
CA TYR A 76 -3.44 12.40 24.06
C TYR A 76 -4.71 11.71 24.52
N ASP A 77 -5.83 12.11 23.91
CA ASP A 77 -7.08 11.38 24.04
C ASP A 77 -7.09 10.22 23.04
N CYS A 78 -6.80 9.02 23.54
CA CYS A 78 -6.72 7.81 22.73
C CYS A 78 -8.06 7.40 22.11
N GLU A 79 -9.19 7.75 22.74
CA GLU A 79 -10.51 7.50 22.16
C GLU A 79 -10.80 8.48 21.02
N GLU A 80 -10.40 9.74 21.15
CA GLU A 80 -10.53 10.73 20.07
C GLU A 80 -9.64 10.36 18.87
N ILE A 81 -8.38 9.95 19.09
CA ILE A 81 -7.52 9.47 18.00
C ILE A 81 -8.17 8.29 17.27
N TRP A 82 -8.71 7.32 18.03
CA TRP A 82 -9.42 6.19 17.44
C TRP A 82 -10.65 6.65 16.63
N ARG A 83 -11.43 7.60 17.16
CA ARG A 83 -12.62 8.12 16.49
C ARG A 83 -12.28 8.75 15.15
N GLN A 84 -11.21 9.55 15.09
CA GLN A 84 -10.73 10.18 13.85
C GLN A 84 -10.21 9.16 12.84
N PHE A 85 -9.49 8.13 13.32
CA PHE A 85 -9.06 7.01 12.49
C PHE A 85 -10.25 6.25 11.89
N GLU A 86 -11.24 5.93 12.73
CA GLU A 86 -12.44 5.21 12.34
C GLU A 86 -13.23 6.00 11.30
N GLU A 87 -13.38 7.31 11.49
CA GLU A 87 -14.03 8.20 10.55
C GLU A 87 -13.31 8.24 9.18
N ALA A 88 -11.97 8.31 9.17
CA ALA A 88 -11.18 8.28 7.94
C ALA A 88 -11.36 6.97 7.14
N VAL A 89 -11.51 5.85 7.85
CA VAL A 89 -11.60 4.51 7.24
C VAL A 89 -13.03 4.10 6.89
N ILE A 90 -14.04 4.54 7.66
CA ILE A 90 -15.46 4.20 7.44
C ILE A 90 -16.07 5.05 6.33
N SER A 91 -15.70 6.33 6.24
CA SER A 91 -16.27 7.25 5.23
C SER A 91 -15.91 6.92 3.78
N HIS A 92 -14.99 5.97 3.58
CA HIS A 92 -14.47 5.59 2.28
C HIS A 92 -14.71 4.10 2.01
N SER A 93 -14.98 3.77 0.74
CA SER A 93 -14.88 2.38 0.31
C SER A 93 -13.45 1.89 0.54
N SER A 94 -13.28 0.60 0.82
CA SER A 94 -11.97 -0.03 1.12
C SER A 94 -10.87 0.26 0.08
N CYS A 95 -11.22 0.75 -1.11
CA CYS A 95 -10.32 1.09 -2.20
C CYS A 95 -9.92 2.57 -2.29
N ASN A 96 -10.66 3.47 -1.63
CA ASN A 96 -10.64 4.90 -1.93
C ASN A 96 -10.22 5.75 -0.72
N VAL A 97 -9.35 5.21 0.13
CA VAL A 97 -8.73 5.96 1.23
C VAL A 97 -7.47 6.65 0.70
N THR A 98 -7.40 7.96 0.88
CA THR A 98 -6.28 8.81 0.51
C THR A 98 -5.43 9.17 1.73
N VAL A 99 -4.30 9.83 1.47
CA VAL A 99 -3.36 10.28 2.50
C VAL A 99 -4.01 11.38 3.34
N GLU A 100 -4.80 12.22 2.69
CA GLU A 100 -5.46 13.39 3.25
C GLU A 100 -6.59 13.03 4.23
N ASP A 101 -7.22 11.86 4.06
CA ASP A 101 -8.30 11.39 4.95
C ASP A 101 -7.80 11.16 6.39
N TYR A 102 -6.51 10.89 6.56
CA TYR A 102 -5.89 10.73 7.88
C TYR A 102 -5.55 12.05 8.57
N PHE A 103 -5.70 13.20 7.90
CA PHE A 103 -5.25 14.49 8.41
C PHE A 103 -5.84 14.82 9.79
N HIS A 104 -7.14 14.59 10.00
CA HIS A 104 -7.78 14.87 11.28
C HIS A 104 -7.26 13.97 12.42
N MET A 105 -6.90 12.72 12.11
CA MET A 105 -6.29 11.82 13.07
C MET A 105 -4.91 12.31 13.51
N PHE A 106 -4.06 12.77 12.58
CA PHE A 106 -2.73 13.30 12.92
C PHE A 106 -2.81 14.63 13.70
N ASN A 107 -3.78 15.49 13.39
CA ASN A 107 -4.02 16.72 14.16
C ASN A 107 -4.44 16.46 15.62
N ALA A 108 -5.05 15.31 15.91
CA ALA A 108 -5.39 14.92 17.28
C ALA A 108 -4.16 14.46 18.09
N MET A 109 -3.02 14.22 17.43
CA MET A 109 -1.78 13.73 18.04
C MET A 109 -0.53 14.44 17.50
N PRO A 110 -0.40 15.77 17.65
CA PRO A 110 0.78 16.49 17.17
C PRO A 110 2.04 15.99 17.89
N GLN A 111 3.07 15.61 17.13
CA GLN A 111 4.35 15.11 17.65
C GLN A 111 5.52 15.92 17.09
N ILE A 112 6.47 16.24 17.96
CA ILE A 112 7.75 16.85 17.57
C ILE A 112 8.75 15.71 17.39
N TRP A 113 9.36 15.65 16.22
CA TRP A 113 10.18 14.53 15.79
C TRP A 113 11.68 14.85 15.92
N PRO A 114 12.50 13.92 16.47
CA PRO A 114 13.95 14.06 16.41
C PRO A 114 14.45 13.71 15.00
N CYS A 115 14.60 14.74 14.17
CA CYS A 115 14.81 14.63 12.72
C CYS A 115 16.03 13.80 12.27
N ASP A 116 17.13 13.87 13.01
CA ASP A 116 18.37 13.17 12.66
C ASP A 116 18.38 11.69 13.07
N ASN A 117 17.32 11.24 13.74
CA ASN A 117 17.29 9.95 14.42
C ASN A 117 16.34 8.93 13.78
N PHE A 118 15.74 9.22 12.62
CA PHE A 118 14.82 8.29 11.96
C PHE A 118 15.51 7.29 11.02
N LEU A 119 15.17 6.01 11.20
CA LEU A 119 15.62 4.90 10.35
C LEU A 119 14.45 4.38 9.51
N PHE A 120 14.56 4.56 8.20
CA PHE A 120 13.61 4.00 7.24
C PHE A 120 14.13 2.69 6.67
N TRP A 121 13.23 1.74 6.45
CA TRP A 121 13.59 0.41 5.97
C TRP A 121 12.62 -0.09 4.91
N SER A 122 13.13 -0.95 4.02
CA SER A 122 12.31 -1.72 3.08
C SER A 122 12.95 -3.10 2.94
N LYS A 123 12.19 -4.15 3.26
CA LYS A 123 12.68 -5.55 3.35
C LYS A 123 13.77 -5.82 4.40
N THR A 124 14.20 -4.80 5.15
CA THR A 124 15.28 -4.88 6.16
C THR A 124 14.77 -4.60 7.59
N ARG A 125 13.48 -4.83 7.86
CA ARG A 125 12.80 -4.58 9.14
C ARG A 125 13.59 -5.06 10.35
N THR A 126 13.90 -6.36 10.38
CA THR A 126 14.57 -7.00 11.53
C THR A 126 15.93 -6.40 11.82
N LEU A 127 16.69 -6.06 10.76
CA LEU A 127 18.00 -5.43 10.90
C LEU A 127 17.88 -4.04 11.52
N MET A 128 16.95 -3.20 11.02
CA MET A 128 16.81 -1.83 11.50
C MET A 128 16.24 -1.76 12.92
N HIS A 129 15.30 -2.63 13.29
CA HIS A 129 14.86 -2.72 14.68
C HIS A 129 15.97 -3.21 15.62
N SER A 130 16.78 -4.18 15.19
CA SER A 130 17.92 -4.63 15.99
C SER A 130 18.93 -3.49 16.20
N TYR A 131 19.16 -2.70 15.16
CA TYR A 131 20.03 -1.53 15.22
C TYR A 131 19.46 -0.45 16.17
N ALA A 132 18.18 -0.08 16.04
CA ALA A 132 17.52 0.88 16.93
C ALA A 132 17.49 0.41 18.41
N ALA A 133 17.30 -0.90 18.64
CA ALA A 133 17.33 -1.47 19.98
C ALA A 133 18.72 -1.38 20.65
N VAL A 134 19.79 -1.46 19.86
CA VAL A 134 21.17 -1.25 20.34
C VAL A 134 21.44 0.24 20.54
N PHE A 135 21.10 1.05 19.54
CA PHE A 135 21.32 2.48 19.51
C PHE A 135 20.03 3.23 19.84
N ARG A 136 19.73 3.30 21.15
CA ARG A 136 18.49 3.83 21.75
C ARG A 136 18.08 5.27 21.40
N HIS A 137 18.88 5.97 20.61
CA HIS A 137 18.54 7.30 20.10
C HIS A 137 17.90 7.25 18.72
N PHE A 138 17.99 6.14 17.98
CA PHE A 138 17.31 5.98 16.70
C PHE A 138 15.89 5.44 16.86
N TRP A 139 15.02 5.85 15.94
CA TRP A 139 13.60 5.55 15.91
C TRP A 139 13.25 4.99 14.53
N THR A 140 12.47 3.92 14.46
CA THR A 140 11.82 3.52 13.21
C THR A 140 10.42 4.11 13.12
N LEU A 141 9.74 3.94 11.98
CA LEU A 141 8.34 4.37 11.85
C LEU A 141 7.45 3.69 12.88
N GLU A 142 7.72 2.43 13.21
CA GLU A 142 6.96 1.64 14.18
C GLU A 142 7.18 2.08 15.64
N ASP A 143 8.24 2.84 15.93
CA ASP A 143 8.53 3.38 17.26
C ASP A 143 7.79 4.70 17.53
N THR A 144 7.18 5.31 16.51
CA THR A 144 6.29 6.48 16.66
C THR A 144 4.97 6.09 17.29
N LEU A 145 4.16 7.05 17.82
CA LEU A 145 2.85 6.70 18.38
C LEU A 145 1.95 6.00 17.35
N VAL A 146 1.85 6.55 16.14
CA VAL A 146 1.04 5.97 15.05
C VAL A 146 1.57 4.59 14.66
N GLY A 147 2.88 4.50 14.46
CA GLY A 147 3.53 3.23 14.16
C GLY A 147 3.25 2.20 15.22
N TYR A 148 3.45 2.53 16.48
CA TYR A 148 3.26 1.64 17.62
C TYR A 148 1.81 1.17 17.75
N MET A 149 0.85 2.09 17.61
CA MET A 149 -0.58 1.80 17.64
C MET A 149 -0.98 0.79 16.56
N PHE A 150 -0.55 1.02 15.32
CA PHE A 150 -1.01 0.27 14.15
C PHE A 150 -0.04 -0.82 13.68
N ASN A 151 1.08 -1.01 14.36
CA ASN A 151 2.11 -1.97 13.97
C ASN A 151 1.53 -3.39 13.83
N ASP A 152 1.79 -4.05 12.71
CA ASP A 152 1.32 -5.41 12.40
C ASP A 152 -0.21 -5.60 12.43
N LEU A 153 -0.99 -4.51 12.32
CA LEU A 153 -2.44 -4.56 12.18
C LEU A 153 -2.87 -4.41 10.72
N ILE A 154 -4.04 -4.95 10.40
CA ILE A 154 -4.61 -4.97 9.06
C ILE A 154 -6.06 -4.47 9.17
N TRP A 155 -6.47 -3.52 8.32
CA TRP A 155 -7.81 -2.93 8.36
C TRP A 155 -8.28 -2.45 7.00
N CYS A 156 -9.60 -2.51 6.81
CA CYS A 156 -10.28 -1.93 5.66
C CYS A 156 -11.62 -1.32 6.06
N GLY A 157 -12.11 -0.38 5.25
CA GLY A 157 -13.39 0.30 5.42
C GLY A 157 -14.59 -0.62 5.21
N GLN A 158 -15.76 -0.18 5.66
CA GLN A 158 -17.01 -0.90 5.45
C GLN A 158 -17.65 -0.47 4.13
N GLU A 159 -18.19 -1.41 3.36
CA GLU A 159 -19.04 -1.10 2.20
C GLU A 159 -20.51 -1.21 2.65
N GLU A 160 -21.32 -0.17 2.39
CA GLU A 160 -22.65 0.00 3.00
C GLU A 160 -23.64 -1.16 2.73
N ASP A 161 -23.48 -1.91 1.63
CA ASP A 161 -24.49 -2.87 1.16
C ASP A 161 -24.18 -4.35 1.39
N SER A 162 -23.06 -4.69 2.01
CA SER A 162 -22.84 -6.07 2.41
C SER A 162 -22.17 -6.12 3.77
N GLY A 163 -22.80 -6.74 4.76
CA GLY A 163 -22.24 -7.01 6.09
C GLY A 163 -20.99 -7.90 6.08
N ARG A 164 -20.25 -7.95 4.97
CA ARG A 164 -18.97 -8.61 4.77
C ARG A 164 -17.89 -7.55 4.67
N ARG A 165 -17.06 -7.44 5.71
CA ARG A 165 -15.80 -6.67 5.71
C ARG A 165 -14.77 -7.39 4.83
N LEU A 166 -14.97 -7.39 3.52
CA LEU A 166 -14.09 -8.06 2.57
C LEU A 166 -12.91 -7.16 2.24
N CYS A 167 -11.84 -7.28 3.04
CA CYS A 167 -10.56 -6.72 2.65
C CYS A 167 -9.95 -7.63 1.58
N PHE A 168 -9.97 -7.21 0.31
CA PHE A 168 -9.11 -7.85 -0.69
C PHE A 168 -7.66 -7.55 -0.30
N GLY A 169 -6.82 -8.58 -0.21
CA GLY A 169 -5.48 -8.48 0.42
C GLY A 169 -4.57 -7.36 -0.11
N PHE A 170 -4.77 -6.90 -1.36
CA PHE A 170 -4.05 -5.74 -1.90
C PHE A 170 -4.60 -4.40 -1.37
N LEU A 171 -5.92 -4.26 -1.19
CA LEU A 171 -6.58 -3.06 -0.67
C LEU A 171 -6.25 -2.80 0.80
N CYS A 172 -6.24 -3.86 1.63
CA CYS A 172 -5.89 -3.74 3.05
C CYS A 172 -4.44 -3.27 3.23
N CYS A 173 -3.53 -3.79 2.38
CA CYS A 173 -2.17 -3.31 2.32
C CYS A 173 -2.10 -1.84 1.89
N ILE A 174 -2.90 -1.42 0.90
CA ILE A 174 -2.94 0.00 0.47
C ILE A 174 -3.25 0.90 1.67
N VAL A 175 -4.27 0.61 2.46
CA VAL A 175 -4.65 1.47 3.60
C VAL A 175 -3.55 1.51 4.69
N PHE A 176 -2.92 0.36 5.01
CA PHE A 176 -1.75 0.33 5.90
C PHE A 176 -0.58 1.15 5.34
N PHE A 177 -0.26 0.98 4.04
CA PHE A 177 0.80 1.74 3.38
C PHE A 177 0.48 3.23 3.33
N VAL A 178 -0.77 3.64 3.11
CA VAL A 178 -1.19 5.04 3.10
C VAL A 178 -0.92 5.67 4.47
N LEU A 179 -1.30 5.00 5.56
CA LEU A 179 -1.05 5.51 6.91
C LEU A 179 0.44 5.65 7.21
N PHE A 180 1.26 4.63 6.91
CA PHE A 180 2.71 4.69 7.13
C PHE A 180 3.43 5.67 6.20
N CYS A 181 2.96 5.81 4.95
CA CYS A 181 3.45 6.81 4.02
C CYS A 181 3.11 8.23 4.49
N PHE A 182 1.92 8.45 5.03
CA PHE A 182 1.54 9.74 5.59
C PHE A 182 2.36 10.05 6.84
N ASN A 183 2.49 9.10 7.77
CA ASN A 183 3.34 9.24 8.95
C ASN A 183 4.79 9.62 8.55
N LYS A 184 5.35 8.93 7.56
CA LYS A 184 6.68 9.26 7.02
C LYS A 184 6.72 10.66 6.41
N ARG A 185 5.68 11.08 5.68
CA ARG A 185 5.60 12.41 5.07
C ARG A 185 5.57 13.51 6.14
N GLU A 186 4.74 13.36 7.16
CA GLU A 186 4.63 14.32 8.27
C GLU A 186 5.97 14.45 9.00
N ILE A 187 6.64 13.33 9.33
CA ILE A 187 7.98 13.35 9.93
C ILE A 187 8.97 14.12 9.06
N ILE A 188 8.98 13.88 7.73
CA ILE A 188 9.89 14.60 6.82
C ILE A 188 9.55 16.08 6.75
N ASN A 189 8.27 16.45 6.66
CA ASN A 189 7.82 17.84 6.55
C ASN A 189 8.19 18.65 7.81
N ASP A 190 7.94 18.10 8.99
CA ASP A 190 8.27 18.73 10.28
C ASP A 190 9.78 18.88 10.50
N CYS A 191 10.58 18.08 9.78
CA CYS A 191 12.04 18.06 9.90
C CYS A 191 12.79 18.86 8.83
N VAL A 192 12.09 19.29 7.78
CA VAL A 192 12.64 20.10 6.70
C VAL A 192 12.30 21.60 6.89
N MET A 193 11.37 21.94 7.79
CA MET A 193 11.14 23.32 8.28
C MET A 193 12.05 23.67 9.46
#